data_AF-A0A937P1G2-F1
#
_entry.id   AF-A0A937P1G2-F1
#
_cell.length_a   1.000
_cell.length_b   1.000
_cell.length_c   1.000
_cell.angle_alpha   90.00
_cell.angle_beta   90.00
_cell.angle_gamma   90.00
#
_symmetry.space_group_name_H-M   'P 1'
#
loop_
_entity.id
_entity.type
_entity.pdbx_description
1 polymer ?
#
loop_
_entity_poly.entity_id
_entity_poly.type
_entity_poly.pdbx_seq_one_letter_code
_entity_poly.pdbx_strand_id
1 'polypeptide(L)' 'ADMTQGQLAEKAGCRTATISDLERGKASAGSELLDKICQVLQLKLI' A
#
# COMPACT_ATOMS: atom_id res chain seq x y z
N ALA A 1 12.86 -9.93 -3.03
CA ALA A 1 13.52 -8.83 -2.31
C ALA A 1 12.51 -8.29 -1.32
N ASP A 2 12.84 -8.28 -0.03
CA ASP A 2 11.92 -7.72 0.97
C ASP A 2 11.86 -6.21 0.81
N MET A 3 10.63 -5.69 0.68
CA MET A 3 10.34 -4.26 0.57
C MET A 3 9.80 -3.77 1.91
N THR A 4 10.37 -2.68 2.42
CA THR A 4 9.88 -2.05 3.66
C THR A 4 8.57 -1.31 3.44
N GLN A 5 7.79 -1.08 4.50
CA GLN A 5 6.57 -0.25 4.43
C GLN A 5 6.85 1.14 3.85
N GLY A 6 8.01 1.74 4.16
CA GLY A 6 8.39 3.06 3.64
C GLY A 6 8.61 3.05 2.13
N GLN A 7 9.27 2.01 1.61
CA GLN A 7 9.48 1.85 0.17
C GLN A 7 8.17 1.57 -0.58
N LEU A 8 7.27 0.77 0.01
CA LEU A 8 5.93 0.56 -0.55
C LEU A 8 5.15 1.88 -0.57
N ALA A 9 5.16 2.62 0.54
CA ALA A 9 4.44 3.88 0.65
C ALA A 9 4.95 4.93 -0.35
N GLU A 10 6.27 5.07 -0.48
CA GLU A 10 6.92 5.94 -1.46
C GLU A 10 6.48 5.60 -2.89
N LYS A 11 6.55 4.31 -3.26
CA LYS A 11 6.15 3.85 -4.61
C LYS A 11 4.65 3.99 -4.88
N ALA A 12 3.81 3.79 -3.86
CA ALA A 12 2.36 3.92 -3.95
C ALA A 12 1.86 5.37 -3.80
N GLY A 13 2.76 6.33 -3.53
CA GLY A 13 2.41 7.74 -3.37
C GLY A 13 1.58 8.03 -2.12
N CYS A 14 1.86 7.34 -1.00
CA CYS A 14 1.18 7.54 0.28
C CYS A 14 2.17 7.67 1.44
N ARG A 15 1.66 7.90 2.66
CA ARG A 15 2.51 7.99 3.86
C ARG A 15 2.78 6.59 4.41
N THR A 16 3.97 6.35 4.97
CA THR A 16 4.30 5.08 5.64
C THR A 16 3.29 4.70 6.72
N ALA A 17 2.77 5.70 7.45
CA ALA A 17 1.71 5.50 8.44
C ALA A 17 0.43 4.91 7.84
N THR A 18 0.08 5.28 6.59
CA THR A 18 -1.07 4.72 5.87
C THR A 18 -0.92 3.22 5.67
N ILE A 19 0.24 2.76 5.19
CA ILE A 19 0.51 1.32 5.05
C ILE A 19 0.44 0.61 6.41
N SER A 20 1.05 1.20 7.44
CA SER A 20 1.01 0.66 8.82
C SER A 20 -0.41 0.55 9.38
N ASP A 21 -1.29 1.51 9.10
CA ASP A 21 -2.68 1.48 9.55
C ASP A 21 -3.53 0.48 8.77
N LEU A 22 -3.29 0.32 7.46
CA LEU A 22 -3.95 -0.69 6.63
C LEU A 22 -3.60 -2.11 7.09
N GLU A 23 -2.31 -2.41 7.29
CA GLU A 23 -1.86 -3.73 7.73
C GLU A 23 -2.37 -4.11 9.13
N ARG A 24 -2.58 -3.11 10.00
CA ARG A 24 -3.14 -3.29 11.35
C ARG A 24 -4.67 -3.25 11.39
N GLY A 25 -5.34 -3.06 10.25
CA GLY A 25 -6.80 -2.96 10.16
C GLY A 25 -7.40 -1.70 10.82
N LYS A 26 -6.59 -0.66 11.06
CA LYS A 26 -7.04 0.61 11.63
C LYS A 26 -7.67 1.55 10.60
N ALA A 27 -7.35 1.35 9.33
CA ALA A 27 -7.86 2.12 8.23
C ALA A 27 -8.24 1.21 7.07
N SER A 28 -9.10 1.73 6.17
CA SER A 28 -9.42 1.12 4.89
C SER A 28 -8.90 2.02 3.77
N ALA A 29 -8.47 1.44 2.67
CA ALA A 29 -8.03 2.18 1.48
C ALA A 29 -9.17 2.30 0.47
N GLY A 30 -9.25 3.45 -0.21
CA GLY A 30 -10.08 3.59 -1.40
C GLY A 30 -9.52 2.81 -2.59
N SER A 31 -10.32 2.62 -3.64
CA SER A 31 -9.94 1.85 -4.84
C SER A 31 -8.69 2.38 -5.53
N GLU A 32 -8.49 3.70 -5.59
CA GLU A 32 -7.29 4.30 -6.19
C GLU A 32 -6.00 3.91 -5.45
N LEU A 33 -6.02 3.93 -4.11
CA LEU A 33 -4.85 3.57 -3.32
C LEU A 33 -4.59 2.05 -3.37
N LEU A 34 -5.65 1.24 -3.36
CA LEU A 34 -5.54 -0.20 -3.54
C LEU A 34 -4.90 -0.54 -4.89
N ASP A 35 -5.33 0.12 -5.97
CA ASP A 35 -4.77 -0.09 -7.30
C ASP A 35 -3.27 0.26 -7.35
N LYS A 36 -2.86 1.40 -6.78
CA LYS A 36 -1.44 1.79 -6.68
C LYS A 36 -0.62 0.76 -5.89
N ILE A 37 -1.12 0.30 -4.74
CA ILE A 37 -0.45 -0.72 -3.92
C ILE A 37 -0.33 -2.03 -4.70
N CYS A 38 -1.40 -2.47 -5.37
CA CYS A 38 -1.40 -3.67 -6.21
C CYS A 38 -0.40 -3.59 -7.35
N GLN A 39 -0.32 -2.45 -8.07
CA GLN A 39 0.67 -2.25 -9.14
C GLN A 39 2.11 -2.37 -8.63
N VAL A 40 2.43 -1.79 -7.47
CA VAL A 40 3.78 -1.87 -6.86
C VAL A 40 4.11 -3.30 -6.45
N LEU A 41 3.12 -4.03 -5.92
CA LEU A 41 3.27 -5.42 -5.49
C LEU A 41 3.11 -6.44 -6.62
N GLN A 42 2.84 -5.98 -7.85
CA GLN A 42 2.56 -6.82 -9.02
C GLN A 42 1.40 -7.80 -8.80
N LEU A 43 0.38 -7.35 -8.07
CA LEU A 43 -0.85 -8.08 -7.80
C LEU A 43 -1.99 -7.56 -8.68
N LYS A 44 -2.97 -8.43 -8.94
CA LYS A 44 -4.22 -8.06 -9.59
C LYS A 44 -5.28 -7.78 -8.54
N LEU A 45 -5.90 -6.60 -8.59
CA LEU A 45 -7.12 -6.33 -7.84
C LEU A 45 -8.28 -7.09 -8.53
N ILE A 46 -8.94 -7.99 -7.80
CA ILE A 46 -10.00 -8.90 -8.30
C ILE A 46 -11.36 -8.47 -7.79
#